data_AF-A0A947MJS2-F1
#
_entry.id   AF-A0A947MJS2-F1
#
_cell.length_a   1.000
_cell.length_b   1.000
_cell.length_c   1.000
_cell.angle_alpha   90.00
_cell.angle_beta   90.00
_cell.angle_gamma   90.00
#
_symmetry.space_group_name_H-M   'P 1'
#
loop_
_entity.id
_entity.type
_entity.pdbx_description
1 polymer ?
#
loop_
_entity_poly.entity_id
_entity_poly.type
_entity_poly.pdbx_seq_one_letter_code
_entity_poly.pdbx_strand_id
1 'polypeptide(L)'
;MHSLSAHDTLRLCLALALMLGLGRIFAILSQRLQQPAVLGEIVAGVVLGPTLLGVVWPEAFGFFFPRQGPLGLALSVFTSLSIILFLCVAGMEVDLNTVWKQGKRALIVGTGGMVFPFVLGWGSVWLFPSLFAAGTPNLQLFSIFFATALSISALPVIAKTLMDLALLRSDLGVVIMAAAIMNDLMGWIIFALLMGQMQSDGHHTATPGLTTIVMILLFAGLMLTAGRWVFNKSLLWLSAHTEGPGPILSLAICGALLGAAATEALGIHPIFGSFLVGVALGNSAHLLERNRQTLEHFISCILAPLFFVSIGLKVNFVAHFDWKLTLVVVVIACLGKIVGCSLAAWWSGMQLRESLAVGFGLNARGAMEIILGLLALESGLIKENMFVALVIMALLTSMLSGGMIRWILQQQRKLTLADYLDSRAIVYRLESENHESAIAQLCQRLAQISGLPVAPLQSAVLDEESVLSTGLGYDIAVPHAGVKGLPAPLLAVGLSPTGLNFNAPDGQKAHLILLLLTPEEDKVLQLQLFTEIGQVFNKEEDRQAFLKMDNFTELKAWVRGRLHSNGH
;
A
#
# COMPACT_ATOMS: atom_id res chain seq x y z
N MET A 1 17.33 -23.21 38.29
CA MET A 1 16.40 -22.10 38.01
C MET A 1 17.15 -21.04 37.21
N HIS A 2 16.93 -20.95 35.89
CA HIS A 2 17.50 -19.89 35.08
C HIS A 2 16.60 -18.65 35.18
N SER A 3 16.68 -17.92 36.29
CA SER A 3 16.05 -16.61 36.42
C SER A 3 16.94 -15.55 35.76
N LEU A 4 16.32 -14.54 35.14
CA LEU A 4 17.05 -13.35 34.69
C LEU A 4 17.67 -12.66 35.90
N SER A 5 19.00 -12.49 35.90
CA SER A 5 19.67 -11.68 36.93
C SER A 5 19.36 -10.19 36.73
N ALA A 6 19.56 -9.36 37.74
CA ALA A 6 19.42 -7.90 37.60
C ALA A 6 20.31 -7.33 36.46
N HIS A 7 21.48 -7.95 36.26
CA HIS A 7 22.40 -7.61 35.18
C HIS A 7 21.87 -8.02 33.80
N ASP A 8 21.20 -9.17 33.69
CA ASP A 8 20.57 -9.60 32.44
C ASP A 8 19.38 -8.70 32.09
N THR A 9 18.59 -8.26 33.09
CA THR A 9 17.49 -7.30 32.88
C THR A 9 18.02 -5.96 32.39
N LEU A 10 19.11 -5.44 32.97
CA LEU A 10 19.77 -4.22 32.49
C LEU A 10 20.19 -4.37 31.02
N ARG A 11 20.89 -5.46 30.69
CA ARG A 11 21.34 -5.74 29.32
C ARG A 11 20.18 -5.87 28.34
N LEU A 12 19.09 -6.53 28.74
CA LEU A 12 17.89 -6.67 27.93
C LEU A 12 17.26 -5.31 27.60
N CYS A 13 17.07 -4.45 28.61
CA CYS A 13 16.55 -3.11 28.41
C CYS A 13 17.42 -2.28 27.45
N LEU A 14 18.75 -2.35 27.60
CA LEU A 14 19.68 -1.66 26.71
C LEU A 14 19.65 -2.22 25.29
N ALA A 15 19.61 -3.55 25.13
CA ALA A 15 19.53 -4.20 23.83
C ALA A 15 18.23 -3.81 23.10
N LEU A 16 17.08 -3.85 23.77
CA LEU A 16 15.80 -3.44 23.21
C LEU A 16 15.79 -1.93 22.86
N ALA A 17 16.35 -1.08 23.73
CA ALA A 17 16.48 0.35 23.47
C ALA A 17 17.36 0.63 22.23
N LEU A 18 18.47 -0.09 22.07
CA LEU A 18 19.33 0.01 20.89
C LEU A 18 18.62 -0.44 19.62
N MET A 19 17.92 -1.58 19.67
CA MET A 19 17.14 -2.10 18.54
C MET A 19 16.07 -1.10 18.10
N LEU A 20 15.26 -0.59 19.04
CA LEU A 20 14.21 0.40 18.75
C LEU A 20 14.79 1.74 18.27
N GLY A 21 15.80 2.25 18.98
CA GLY A 21 16.41 3.55 18.69
C GLY A 21 17.07 3.58 17.30
N LEU A 22 17.96 2.63 17.02
CA LEU A 22 18.63 2.56 15.72
C LEU A 22 17.65 2.11 14.62
N GLY A 23 16.77 1.15 14.89
CA GLY A 23 15.73 0.74 13.95
C GLY A 23 14.91 1.94 13.47
N ARG A 24 14.49 2.82 14.39
CA ARG A 24 13.74 4.03 14.04
C ARG A 24 14.56 5.07 13.30
N ILE A 25 15.82 5.29 13.68
CA ILE A 25 16.72 6.23 12.98
C ILE A 25 16.90 5.79 11.52
N PHE A 26 17.22 4.52 11.29
CA PHE A 26 17.40 4.01 9.94
C PHE A 26 16.08 3.92 9.16
N ALA A 27 14.95 3.63 9.81
CA ALA A 27 13.63 3.72 9.17
C ALA A 27 13.35 5.12 8.63
N ILE A 28 13.62 6.17 9.43
CA ILE A 28 13.46 7.58 9.01
C ILE A 28 14.41 7.92 7.86
N LEU A 29 15.67 7.47 7.92
CA LEU A 29 16.64 7.67 6.84
C LEU A 29 16.16 7.00 5.54
N SER A 30 15.67 5.76 5.63
CA SER A 30 15.10 5.01 4.50
C SER A 30 13.92 5.75 3.88
N GLN A 31 12.97 6.21 4.70
CA GLN A 31 11.79 6.96 4.25
C GLN A 31 12.16 8.30 3.60
N ARG A 32 13.20 8.99 4.08
CA ARG A 32 13.72 10.21 3.43
C ARG A 32 14.26 9.94 2.03
N LEU A 33 14.76 8.73 1.77
CA LEU A 33 15.19 8.26 0.45
C LEU A 33 14.04 7.66 -0.37
N GLN A 34 12.78 7.86 0.06
CA GLN A 34 11.57 7.28 -0.55
C GLN A 34 11.58 5.75 -0.57
N GLN A 35 12.26 5.12 0.40
CA GLN A 35 12.32 3.67 0.56
C GLN A 35 11.44 3.19 1.73
N PRO A 36 10.99 1.92 1.74
CA PRO A 36 10.21 1.37 2.83
C PRO A 36 10.94 1.45 4.19
N ALA A 37 10.21 1.66 5.28
CA ALA A 37 10.78 1.70 6.64
C ALA A 37 11.51 0.40 7.01
N VAL A 38 10.94 -0.74 6.61
CA VAL A 38 11.48 -2.09 6.83
C VAL A 38 12.92 -2.25 6.33
N LEU A 39 13.28 -1.61 5.20
CA LEU A 39 14.65 -1.61 4.71
C LEU A 39 15.61 -1.00 5.74
N GLY A 40 15.24 0.15 6.31
CA GLY A 40 16.03 0.82 7.34
C GLY A 40 16.16 -0.02 8.61
N GLU A 41 15.07 -0.64 9.05
CA GLU A 41 15.07 -1.48 10.26
C GLU A 41 15.97 -2.72 10.09
N ILE A 42 15.93 -3.38 8.92
CA ILE A 42 16.84 -4.48 8.61
C ILE A 42 18.29 -4.00 8.56
N VAL A 43 18.56 -2.84 7.93
CA VAL A 43 19.90 -2.25 7.89
C VAL A 43 20.42 -1.93 9.30
N ALA A 44 19.59 -1.42 10.19
CA ALA A 44 19.95 -1.23 11.60
C ALA A 44 20.33 -2.56 12.28
N GLY A 45 19.61 -3.63 11.98
CA GLY A 45 19.96 -4.99 12.39
C GLY A 45 21.31 -5.45 11.84
N VAL A 46 21.60 -5.20 10.55
CA VAL A 46 22.89 -5.55 9.92
C VAL A 46 24.04 -4.80 10.59
N VAL A 47 23.83 -3.52 10.92
CA VAL A 47 24.79 -2.66 11.63
C VAL A 47 25.05 -3.19 13.06
N LEU A 48 23.99 -3.51 13.81
CA LEU A 48 24.09 -4.07 15.16
C LEU A 48 24.52 -5.54 15.20
N GLY A 49 24.42 -6.23 14.08
CA GLY A 49 24.54 -7.67 13.96
C GLY A 49 25.97 -8.18 13.80
N PRO A 50 26.12 -9.48 13.50
CA PRO A 50 27.41 -10.10 13.27
C PRO A 50 28.11 -9.59 12.00
N THR A 51 27.41 -8.84 11.14
CA THR A 51 27.97 -8.29 9.90
C THR A 51 28.92 -7.12 10.16
N LEU A 52 28.55 -6.19 11.05
CA LEU A 52 29.36 -5.00 11.35
C LEU A 52 29.79 -4.94 12.81
N LEU A 53 28.87 -4.77 13.77
CA LEU A 53 29.24 -4.68 15.19
C LEU A 53 29.97 -5.93 15.68
N GLY A 54 29.53 -7.12 15.28
CA GLY A 54 30.20 -8.37 15.65
C GLY A 54 31.61 -8.54 15.08
N VAL A 55 31.98 -7.79 14.03
CA VAL A 55 33.34 -7.77 13.46
C VAL A 55 34.18 -6.66 14.08
N VAL A 56 33.61 -5.45 14.18
CA VAL A 56 34.31 -4.24 14.65
C VAL A 56 34.51 -4.26 16.17
N TRP A 57 33.52 -4.73 16.92
CA TRP A 57 33.55 -4.78 18.39
C TRP A 57 32.86 -6.05 18.93
N PRO A 58 33.52 -7.23 18.83
CA PRO A 58 32.94 -8.51 19.23
C PRO A 58 32.49 -8.57 20.70
N GLU A 59 33.21 -7.90 21.60
CA GLU A 59 32.88 -7.84 23.03
C GLU A 59 31.56 -7.09 23.28
N ALA A 60 31.34 -5.94 22.62
CA ALA A 60 30.09 -5.21 22.72
C ALA A 60 28.92 -6.03 22.10
N PHE A 61 29.17 -6.69 20.97
CA PHE A 61 28.17 -7.58 20.38
C PHE A 61 27.79 -8.72 21.33
N GLY A 62 28.75 -9.39 21.96
CA GLY A 62 28.50 -10.44 22.95
C GLY A 62 27.82 -9.93 24.22
N PHE A 63 28.06 -8.67 24.60
CA PHE A 63 27.41 -8.04 25.75
C PHE A 63 25.92 -7.76 25.50
N PHE A 64 25.56 -7.20 24.34
CA PHE A 64 24.18 -6.82 24.02
C PHE A 64 23.35 -7.95 23.41
N PHE A 65 23.95 -8.77 22.55
CA PHE A 65 23.25 -9.76 21.72
C PHE A 65 23.88 -11.16 21.82
N PRO A 66 23.98 -11.76 23.02
CA PRO A 66 24.47 -13.12 23.16
C PRO A 66 23.52 -14.12 22.50
N ARG A 67 24.08 -15.10 21.79
CA ARG A 67 23.30 -16.18 21.13
C ARG A 67 22.73 -17.22 22.09
N GLN A 68 23.29 -17.33 23.29
CA GLN A 68 22.93 -18.34 24.29
C GLN A 68 22.75 -17.70 25.67
N GLY A 69 22.10 -18.43 26.57
CA GLY A 69 21.85 -17.99 27.94
C GLY A 69 20.55 -17.20 28.13
N PRO A 70 20.28 -16.71 29.36
CA PRO A 70 19.00 -16.11 29.72
C PRO A 70 18.63 -14.89 28.88
N LEU A 71 19.61 -14.03 28.55
CA LEU A 71 19.39 -12.85 27.72
C LEU A 71 19.03 -13.21 26.26
N GLY A 72 19.75 -14.16 25.65
CA GLY A 72 19.45 -14.62 24.30
C GLY A 72 18.06 -15.25 24.19
N LEU A 73 17.67 -16.05 25.21
CA LEU A 73 16.30 -16.57 25.33
C LEU A 73 15.28 -15.44 25.46
N ALA A 74 15.49 -14.45 26.32
CA ALA A 74 14.58 -13.31 26.46
C ALA A 74 14.40 -12.56 25.12
N LEU A 75 15.49 -12.26 24.40
CA LEU A 75 15.44 -11.61 23.09
C LEU A 75 14.65 -12.44 22.06
N SER A 76 14.82 -13.76 22.07
CA SER A 76 14.05 -14.66 21.19
C SER A 76 12.55 -14.61 21.50
N VAL A 77 12.16 -14.56 22.78
CA VAL A 77 10.76 -14.40 23.19
C VAL A 77 10.17 -13.08 22.70
N PHE A 78 10.90 -11.97 22.84
CA PHE A 78 10.46 -10.67 22.29
C PHE A 78 10.31 -10.71 20.77
N THR A 79 11.24 -11.37 20.08
CA THR A 79 11.19 -11.52 18.61
C THR A 79 9.99 -12.37 18.18
N SER A 80 9.75 -13.51 18.84
CA SER A 80 8.61 -14.39 18.59
C SER A 80 7.27 -13.73 18.91
N LEU A 81 7.19 -12.95 19.98
CA LEU A 81 6.00 -12.17 20.29
C LEU A 81 5.76 -11.09 19.23
N SER A 82 6.83 -10.44 18.78
CA SER A 82 6.76 -9.38 17.78
C SER A 82 6.23 -9.89 16.44
N ILE A 83 6.74 -11.04 15.97
CA ILE A 83 6.28 -11.64 14.72
C ILE A 83 4.82 -12.11 14.83
N ILE A 84 4.42 -12.77 15.93
CA ILE A 84 3.03 -13.20 16.16
C ILE A 84 2.05 -12.01 16.09
N LEU A 85 2.35 -10.92 16.79
CA LEU A 85 1.47 -9.75 16.81
C LEU A 85 1.52 -8.98 15.48
N PHE A 86 2.68 -8.88 14.85
CA PHE A 86 2.81 -8.29 13.51
C PHE A 86 1.96 -9.04 12.48
N LEU A 87 1.94 -10.39 12.52
CA LEU A 87 1.09 -11.16 11.61
C LEU A 87 -0.39 -11.08 11.92
N CYS A 88 -0.79 -10.84 13.18
CA CYS A 88 -2.17 -10.51 13.49
C CYS A 88 -2.60 -9.23 12.78
N VAL A 89 -1.79 -8.16 12.81
CA VAL A 89 -2.08 -6.92 12.09
C VAL A 89 -2.11 -7.13 10.58
N ALA A 90 -1.13 -7.86 10.03
CA ALA A 90 -1.13 -8.21 8.60
C ALA A 90 -2.40 -8.99 8.21
N GLY A 91 -2.86 -9.92 9.06
CA GLY A 91 -4.11 -10.63 8.87
C GLY A 91 -5.33 -9.70 8.88
N MET A 92 -5.33 -8.66 9.72
CA MET A 92 -6.42 -7.71 9.75
C MET A 92 -6.57 -6.90 8.47
N GLU A 93 -5.50 -6.68 7.71
CA GLU A 93 -5.55 -6.00 6.42
C GLU A 93 -6.27 -6.81 5.33
N VAL A 94 -6.44 -8.12 5.54
CA VAL A 94 -7.14 -9.01 4.60
C VAL A 94 -8.65 -8.76 4.63
N ASP A 95 -9.15 -8.07 3.61
CA ASP A 95 -10.58 -7.92 3.36
C ASP A 95 -11.09 -9.01 2.42
N LEU A 96 -11.72 -10.04 3.01
CA LEU A 96 -12.28 -11.16 2.25
C LEU A 96 -13.45 -10.71 1.37
N ASN A 97 -14.22 -9.69 1.76
CA ASN A 97 -15.37 -9.25 0.98
C ASN A 97 -14.94 -8.67 -0.37
N THR A 98 -13.81 -7.98 -0.41
CA THR A 98 -13.24 -7.44 -1.66
C THR A 98 -12.85 -8.56 -2.63
N VAL A 99 -12.30 -9.67 -2.14
CA VAL A 99 -11.98 -10.85 -2.96
C VAL A 99 -13.24 -11.44 -3.60
N TRP A 100 -14.32 -11.59 -2.83
CA TRP A 100 -15.59 -12.13 -3.34
C TRP A 100 -16.27 -11.20 -4.35
N LYS A 101 -16.24 -9.88 -4.12
CA LYS A 101 -16.89 -8.88 -4.99
C LYS A 101 -16.21 -8.71 -6.35
N GLN A 102 -14.88 -8.81 -6.42
CA GLN A 102 -14.13 -8.67 -7.67
C GLN A 102 -14.23 -9.90 -8.59
N GLY A 103 -14.80 -11.00 -8.09
CA GLY A 103 -15.22 -12.13 -8.89
C GLY A 103 -14.07 -12.79 -9.68
N LYS A 104 -14.32 -13.03 -10.97
CA LYS A 104 -13.46 -13.87 -11.83
C LYS A 104 -12.09 -13.25 -12.13
N ARG A 105 -11.98 -11.92 -12.22
CA ARG A 105 -10.72 -11.24 -12.60
C ARG A 105 -9.65 -11.38 -11.51
N ALA A 106 -10.00 -11.06 -10.28
CA ALA A 106 -9.10 -11.21 -9.13
C ALA A 106 -8.67 -12.68 -8.95
N LEU A 107 -9.58 -13.63 -9.19
CA LEU A 107 -9.25 -15.06 -9.12
C LEU A 107 -8.24 -15.48 -10.19
N ILE A 108 -8.43 -15.07 -11.45
CA ILE A 108 -7.49 -15.38 -12.55
C ILE A 108 -6.12 -14.76 -12.25
N VAL A 109 -6.08 -13.47 -11.87
CA VAL A 109 -4.83 -12.76 -11.59
C VAL A 109 -4.11 -13.34 -10.37
N GLY A 110 -4.83 -13.60 -9.28
CA GLY A 110 -4.27 -14.22 -8.07
C GLY A 110 -3.72 -15.62 -8.36
N THR A 111 -4.54 -16.51 -8.92
CA THR A 111 -4.10 -17.88 -9.23
C THR A 111 -2.97 -17.91 -10.26
N GLY A 112 -3.05 -17.15 -11.36
CA GLY A 112 -1.98 -17.08 -12.35
C GLY A 112 -0.70 -16.47 -11.78
N GLY A 113 -0.85 -15.44 -10.94
CA GLY A 113 0.23 -14.81 -10.20
C GLY A 113 0.86 -15.69 -9.13
N MET A 114 0.17 -16.73 -8.66
CA MET A 114 0.70 -17.72 -7.72
C MET A 114 1.34 -18.92 -8.46
N VAL A 115 0.60 -19.53 -9.38
CA VAL A 115 0.96 -20.79 -10.05
C VAL A 115 2.16 -20.64 -10.96
N PHE A 116 2.22 -19.57 -11.76
CA PHE A 116 3.32 -19.39 -12.71
C PHE A 116 4.69 -19.24 -12.02
N PRO A 117 4.91 -18.30 -11.08
CA PRO A 117 6.16 -18.23 -10.34
C PRO A 117 6.41 -19.48 -9.49
N PHE A 118 5.37 -20.19 -9.05
CA PHE A 118 5.52 -21.42 -8.27
C PHE A 118 6.14 -22.53 -9.12
N VAL A 119 5.57 -22.78 -10.30
CA VAL A 119 6.09 -23.79 -11.24
C VAL A 119 7.50 -23.42 -11.70
N LEU A 120 7.75 -22.14 -11.96
CA LEU A 120 9.06 -21.65 -12.37
C LEU A 120 10.10 -21.78 -11.25
N GLY A 121 9.75 -21.44 -10.00
CA GLY A 121 10.60 -21.62 -8.83
C GLY A 121 10.89 -23.10 -8.55
N TRP A 122 9.86 -23.94 -8.50
CA TRP A 122 9.98 -25.38 -8.32
C TRP A 122 10.86 -25.99 -9.42
N GLY A 123 10.54 -25.71 -10.68
CA GLY A 123 11.30 -26.19 -11.84
C GLY A 123 12.75 -25.73 -11.84
N SER A 124 13.04 -24.49 -11.44
CA SER A 124 14.41 -23.97 -11.39
C SER A 124 15.30 -24.73 -10.40
N VAL A 125 14.74 -25.17 -9.27
CA VAL A 125 15.45 -25.97 -8.27
C VAL A 125 15.77 -27.36 -8.79
N TRP A 126 14.83 -28.00 -9.50
CA TRP A 126 15.03 -29.33 -10.08
C TRP A 126 15.95 -29.32 -11.31
N LEU A 127 15.94 -28.25 -12.10
CA LEU A 127 16.83 -28.09 -13.26
C LEU A 127 18.26 -27.73 -12.85
N PHE A 128 18.43 -26.93 -11.79
CA PHE A 128 19.75 -26.47 -11.32
C PHE A 128 19.97 -26.72 -9.82
N PRO A 129 19.90 -27.98 -9.35
CA PRO A 129 19.98 -28.30 -7.92
C PRO A 129 21.33 -27.93 -7.31
N SER A 130 22.43 -27.97 -8.10
CA SER A 130 23.75 -27.56 -7.64
C SER A 130 23.86 -26.07 -7.35
N LEU A 131 23.03 -25.23 -7.97
CA LEU A 131 23.04 -23.78 -7.77
C LEU A 131 22.20 -23.39 -6.54
N PHE A 132 21.02 -23.99 -6.39
CA PHE A 132 20.05 -23.59 -5.36
C PHE A 132 20.09 -24.45 -4.09
N ALA A 133 20.35 -25.75 -4.24
CA ALA A 133 20.10 -26.77 -3.22
C ALA A 133 21.38 -27.51 -2.79
N ALA A 134 22.55 -26.90 -3.00
CA ALA A 134 23.83 -27.51 -2.63
C ALA A 134 23.88 -27.83 -1.12
N GLY A 135 23.73 -29.11 -0.79
CA GLY A 135 23.72 -29.62 0.58
C GLY A 135 22.48 -29.25 1.39
N THR A 136 21.31 -29.11 0.76
CA THR A 136 20.01 -29.06 1.46
C THR A 136 19.58 -30.48 1.86
N PRO A 137 19.02 -30.68 3.07
CA PRO A 137 18.67 -32.01 3.57
C PRO A 137 17.50 -32.65 2.80
N ASN A 138 16.53 -31.85 2.32
CA ASN A 138 15.37 -32.34 1.58
C ASN A 138 15.07 -31.44 0.37
N LEU A 139 15.47 -31.90 -0.82
CA LEU A 139 15.30 -31.16 -2.07
C LEU A 139 13.82 -30.87 -2.39
N GLN A 140 12.92 -31.80 -2.05
CA GLN A 140 11.49 -31.66 -2.32
C GLN A 140 10.88 -30.54 -1.47
N LEU A 141 11.08 -30.58 -0.15
CA LEU A 141 10.61 -29.53 0.76
C LEU A 141 11.23 -28.17 0.42
N PHE A 142 12.53 -28.16 0.10
CA PHE A 142 13.23 -26.95 -0.32
C PHE A 142 12.64 -26.38 -1.63
N SER A 143 12.35 -27.22 -2.63
CA SER A 143 11.78 -26.78 -3.91
C SER A 143 10.39 -26.15 -3.75
N ILE A 144 9.54 -26.72 -2.87
CA ILE A 144 8.21 -26.19 -2.59
C ILE A 144 8.31 -24.90 -1.76
N PHE A 145 9.23 -24.82 -0.80
CA PHE A 145 9.52 -23.60 -0.05
C PHE A 145 9.96 -22.48 -0.99
N PHE A 146 10.95 -22.75 -1.84
CA PHE A 146 11.51 -21.76 -2.76
C PHE A 146 10.43 -21.29 -3.75
N ALA A 147 9.65 -22.22 -4.31
CA ALA A 147 8.50 -21.89 -5.14
C ALA A 147 7.49 -20.99 -4.41
N THR A 148 7.16 -21.31 -3.16
CA THR A 148 6.26 -20.51 -2.31
C THR A 148 6.82 -19.10 -2.07
N ALA A 149 8.10 -18.98 -1.72
CA ALA A 149 8.76 -17.68 -1.50
C ALA A 149 8.68 -16.80 -2.75
N LEU A 150 8.92 -17.37 -3.94
CA LEU A 150 8.81 -16.63 -5.20
C LEU A 150 7.36 -16.27 -5.57
N SER A 151 6.37 -16.98 -5.03
CA SER A 151 4.96 -16.75 -5.39
C SER A 151 4.22 -15.80 -4.45
N ILE A 152 4.72 -15.52 -3.26
CA ILE A 152 4.06 -14.60 -2.33
C ILE A 152 4.36 -13.14 -2.71
N SER A 153 3.43 -12.25 -2.39
CA SER A 153 3.56 -10.80 -2.55
C SER A 153 3.44 -10.15 -1.16
N ALA A 154 3.82 -8.88 -1.01
CA ALA A 154 3.69 -8.19 0.27
C ALA A 154 2.51 -7.22 0.24
N LEU A 155 1.36 -7.65 0.77
CA LEU A 155 0.13 -6.84 0.81
C LEU A 155 0.35 -5.42 1.36
N PRO A 156 1.04 -5.18 2.49
CA PRO A 156 1.21 -3.82 3.04
C PRO A 156 2.01 -2.91 2.09
N VAL A 157 3.05 -3.45 1.45
CA VAL A 157 3.89 -2.73 0.49
C VAL A 157 3.09 -2.38 -0.75
N ILE A 158 2.28 -3.32 -1.24
CA ILE A 158 1.40 -3.13 -2.40
C ILE A 158 0.37 -2.06 -2.10
N ALA A 159 -0.32 -2.16 -0.97
CA ALA A 159 -1.32 -1.19 -0.55
C ALA A 159 -0.73 0.22 -0.46
N LYS A 160 0.43 0.36 0.20
CA LYS A 160 1.13 1.63 0.31
C LYS A 160 1.57 2.18 -1.06
N THR A 161 2.13 1.33 -1.91
CA THR A 161 2.54 1.72 -3.27
C THR A 161 1.36 2.22 -4.10
N LEU A 162 0.22 1.53 -4.05
CA LEU A 162 -1.00 1.96 -4.74
C LEU A 162 -1.60 3.24 -4.13
N MET A 163 -1.51 3.43 -2.81
CA MET A 163 -1.91 4.69 -2.15
C MET A 163 -1.04 5.85 -2.60
N ASP A 164 0.28 5.69 -2.63
CA ASP A 164 1.24 6.72 -3.04
C ASP A 164 1.11 7.08 -4.52
N LEU A 165 0.57 6.17 -5.32
CA LEU A 165 0.22 6.40 -6.72
C LEU A 165 -1.23 6.85 -6.90
N ALA A 166 -2.02 7.03 -5.84
CA ALA A 166 -3.45 7.32 -5.91
C ALA A 166 -4.26 6.32 -6.77
N LEU A 167 -3.80 5.07 -6.84
CA LEU A 167 -4.41 3.97 -7.59
C LEU A 167 -5.19 3.01 -6.69
N LEU A 168 -5.05 3.07 -5.35
CA LEU A 168 -5.64 2.07 -4.43
C LEU A 168 -7.14 1.83 -4.66
N ARG A 169 -7.91 2.89 -4.95
CA ARG A 169 -9.36 2.84 -5.17
C ARG A 169 -9.76 2.66 -6.64
N SER A 170 -8.80 2.60 -7.56
CA SER A 170 -9.07 2.35 -9.00
C SER A 170 -9.39 0.88 -9.25
N ASP A 171 -10.05 0.56 -10.37
CA ASP A 171 -10.34 -0.82 -10.75
C ASP A 171 -9.08 -1.70 -10.79
N LEU A 172 -7.98 -1.15 -11.32
CA LEU A 172 -6.66 -1.79 -11.32
C LEU A 172 -6.17 -2.05 -9.88
N GLY A 173 -6.24 -1.04 -9.02
CA GLY A 173 -5.80 -1.14 -7.63
C GLY A 173 -6.58 -2.18 -6.84
N VAL A 174 -7.90 -2.23 -7.00
CA VAL A 174 -8.74 -3.20 -6.28
C VAL A 174 -8.48 -4.63 -6.78
N VAL A 175 -8.21 -4.84 -8.09
CA VAL A 175 -7.79 -6.14 -8.63
C VAL A 175 -6.43 -6.57 -8.06
N ILE A 176 -5.45 -5.66 -8.02
CA ILE A 176 -4.13 -5.94 -7.45
C ILE A 176 -4.24 -6.30 -5.96
N MET A 177 -5.02 -5.54 -5.19
CA MET A 177 -5.24 -5.80 -3.76
C MET A 177 -5.93 -7.16 -3.53
N ALA A 178 -6.98 -7.46 -4.28
CA ALA A 178 -7.68 -8.75 -4.16
C ALA A 178 -6.77 -9.94 -4.53
N ALA A 179 -5.96 -9.81 -5.58
CA ALA A 179 -4.99 -10.83 -5.98
C ALA A 179 -3.87 -11.00 -4.93
N ALA A 180 -3.38 -9.91 -4.34
CA ALA A 180 -2.39 -9.95 -3.27
C ALA A 180 -2.92 -10.67 -2.02
N ILE A 181 -4.15 -10.36 -1.59
CA ILE A 181 -4.83 -11.05 -0.48
C ILE A 181 -4.93 -12.56 -0.74
N MET A 182 -5.31 -12.94 -1.97
CA MET A 182 -5.40 -14.35 -2.34
C MET A 182 -4.04 -15.05 -2.28
N ASN A 183 -2.99 -14.41 -2.79
CA ASN A 183 -1.62 -14.93 -2.76
C ASN A 183 -1.12 -15.12 -1.33
N ASP A 184 -1.40 -14.17 -0.44
CA ASP A 184 -1.01 -14.25 0.98
C ASP A 184 -1.69 -15.43 1.67
N LEU A 185 -3.02 -15.57 1.50
CA LEU A 185 -3.77 -16.68 2.10
C LEU A 185 -3.25 -18.04 1.59
N MET A 186 -3.07 -18.18 0.26
CA MET A 186 -2.55 -19.42 -0.33
C MET A 186 -1.11 -19.69 0.13
N GLY A 187 -0.26 -18.68 0.15
CA GLY A 187 1.13 -18.77 0.59
C GLY A 187 1.26 -19.27 2.01
N TRP A 188 0.46 -18.73 2.93
CA TRP A 188 0.43 -19.19 4.32
C TRP A 188 -0.08 -20.61 4.49
N ILE A 189 -1.10 -21.01 3.72
CA ILE A 189 -1.58 -22.40 3.75
C ILE A 189 -0.46 -23.34 3.28
N ILE A 190 0.22 -23.03 2.16
CA ILE A 190 1.34 -23.86 1.66
C ILE A 190 2.49 -23.87 2.66
N PHE A 191 2.82 -22.74 3.28
CA PHE A 191 3.89 -22.66 4.26
C PHE A 191 3.58 -23.42 5.55
N ALA A 192 2.35 -23.33 6.07
CA ALA A 192 1.90 -24.11 7.21
C ALA A 192 2.03 -25.63 6.93
N LEU A 193 1.71 -26.05 5.70
CA LEU A 193 1.91 -27.43 5.27
C LEU A 193 3.38 -27.84 5.23
N LEU A 194 4.26 -26.96 4.76
CA LEU A 194 5.70 -27.22 4.73
C LEU A 194 6.27 -27.40 6.14
N MET A 195 5.93 -26.49 7.06
CA MET A 195 6.43 -26.54 8.43
C MET A 195 5.90 -27.76 9.19
N GLY A 196 4.63 -28.13 9.00
CA GLY A 196 4.06 -29.32 9.62
C GLY A 196 4.76 -30.62 9.19
N GLN A 197 5.22 -30.69 7.93
CA GLN A 197 6.01 -31.83 7.45
C GLN A 197 7.43 -31.87 8.06
N MET A 198 8.04 -30.72 8.35
CA MET A 198 9.38 -30.66 8.95
C MET A 198 9.40 -31.02 10.44
N GLN A 199 8.35 -30.67 11.18
CA GLN A 199 8.28 -30.93 12.63
C GLN A 199 7.92 -32.38 12.98
N SER A 200 7.41 -33.16 12.02
CA SER A 200 6.97 -34.55 12.22
C SER A 200 8.10 -35.54 12.55
N ASP A 201 9.38 -35.14 12.43
CA ASP A 201 10.54 -35.98 12.76
C ASP A 201 10.85 -36.08 14.27
N GLY A 202 10.15 -35.33 15.13
CA GLY A 202 10.42 -35.25 16.56
C GLY A 202 9.19 -35.29 17.46
N HIS A 203 8.69 -36.50 17.74
CA HIS A 203 7.67 -36.84 18.76
C HIS A 203 6.22 -36.37 18.50
N HIS A 204 5.32 -37.35 18.64
CA HIS A 204 3.84 -37.32 18.57
C HIS A 204 3.21 -37.48 17.18
N THR A 205 2.82 -38.74 16.94
CA THR A 205 1.91 -39.22 15.89
C THR A 205 2.27 -38.79 14.47
N ALA A 206 3.05 -39.65 13.80
CA ALA A 206 3.10 -39.72 12.34
C ALA A 206 1.66 -39.76 11.81
N THR A 207 1.15 -38.60 11.43
CA THR A 207 -0.09 -38.52 10.69
C THR A 207 0.29 -38.04 9.28
N PRO A 208 -0.12 -38.78 8.24
CA PRO A 208 0.30 -38.50 6.86
C PRO A 208 -0.11 -37.08 6.49
N GLY A 209 0.67 -36.36 5.67
CA GLY A 209 0.44 -34.92 5.38
C GLY A 209 -1.00 -34.52 5.02
N LEU A 210 -1.87 -35.46 4.64
CA LEU A 210 -3.32 -35.29 4.54
C LEU A 210 -4.02 -34.87 5.86
N THR A 211 -3.64 -35.41 7.02
CA THR A 211 -4.20 -35.02 8.32
C THR A 211 -3.82 -33.59 8.69
N THR A 212 -2.58 -33.18 8.42
CA THR A 212 -2.12 -31.79 8.61
C THR A 212 -2.90 -30.83 7.73
N ILE A 213 -3.14 -31.19 6.46
CA ILE A 213 -4.02 -30.41 5.55
C ILE A 213 -5.41 -30.28 6.15
N VAL A 214 -6.01 -31.40 6.58
CA VAL A 214 -7.35 -31.39 7.17
C VAL A 214 -7.39 -30.53 8.44
N MET A 215 -6.39 -30.61 9.31
CA MET A 215 -6.31 -29.78 10.53
C MET A 215 -6.16 -28.30 10.21
N ILE A 216 -5.31 -27.92 9.24
CA ILE A 216 -5.14 -26.54 8.80
C ILE A 216 -6.46 -26.00 8.24
N LEU A 217 -7.11 -26.75 7.34
CA LEU A 217 -8.38 -26.34 6.74
C LEU A 217 -9.52 -26.28 7.76
N LEU A 218 -9.56 -27.22 8.71
CA LEU A 218 -10.54 -27.25 9.78
C LEU A 218 -10.33 -26.08 10.75
N PHE A 219 -9.08 -25.81 11.14
CA PHE A 219 -8.76 -24.66 11.98
C PHE A 219 -9.08 -23.35 11.27
N ALA A 220 -8.66 -23.18 10.02
CA ALA A 220 -8.98 -22.00 9.22
C ALA A 220 -10.50 -21.82 9.05
N GLY A 221 -11.22 -22.89 8.72
CA GLY A 221 -12.68 -22.88 8.60
C GLY A 221 -13.37 -22.50 9.91
N LEU A 222 -12.97 -23.11 11.03
CA LEU A 222 -13.50 -22.83 12.36
C LEU A 222 -13.20 -21.38 12.78
N MET A 223 -11.98 -20.91 12.55
CA MET A 223 -11.54 -19.58 12.92
C MET A 223 -12.24 -18.48 12.09
N LEU A 224 -12.41 -18.70 10.78
CA LEU A 224 -13.08 -17.77 9.87
C LEU A 224 -14.62 -17.80 9.99
N THR A 225 -15.20 -18.83 10.64
CA THR A 225 -16.65 -18.93 10.90
C THR A 225 -16.99 -18.68 12.37
N ALA A 226 -16.80 -19.66 13.25
CA ALA A 226 -17.08 -19.57 14.67
C ALA A 226 -16.20 -18.51 15.36
N GLY A 227 -14.89 -18.48 15.05
CA GLY A 227 -13.98 -17.47 15.57
C GLY A 227 -14.43 -16.06 15.18
N ARG A 228 -14.70 -15.82 13.90
CA ARG A 228 -15.27 -14.56 13.41
C ARG A 228 -16.57 -14.18 14.13
N TRP A 229 -17.48 -15.13 14.34
CA TRP A 229 -18.72 -14.88 15.09
C TRP A 229 -18.45 -14.48 16.54
N VAL A 230 -17.53 -15.16 17.22
CA VAL A 230 -17.10 -14.83 18.59
C VAL A 230 -16.50 -13.42 18.62
N PHE A 231 -15.51 -13.11 17.77
CA PHE A 231 -14.90 -11.78 17.72
C PHE A 231 -15.91 -10.68 17.42
N ASN A 232 -16.84 -10.93 16.49
CA ASN A 232 -17.89 -9.98 16.17
C ASN A 232 -18.78 -9.67 17.38
N LYS A 233 -19.21 -10.70 18.12
CA LYS A 233 -20.03 -10.57 19.33
C LYS A 233 -19.26 -9.95 20.50
N SER A 234 -18.00 -10.30 20.68
CA SER A 234 -17.12 -9.73 21.71
C SER A 234 -16.85 -8.25 21.45
N LEU A 235 -16.55 -7.86 20.19
CA LEU A 235 -16.35 -6.46 19.81
C LEU A 235 -17.62 -5.62 19.99
N LEU A 236 -18.78 -6.17 19.62
CA LEU A 236 -20.08 -5.57 19.90
C LEU A 236 -20.27 -5.30 21.39
N TRP A 237 -20.05 -6.32 22.21
CA TRP A 237 -20.24 -6.22 23.65
C TRP A 237 -19.28 -5.20 24.28
N LEU A 238 -18.00 -5.23 23.91
CA LEU A 238 -17.00 -4.28 24.38
C LEU A 238 -17.34 -2.86 23.95
N SER A 239 -17.72 -2.65 22.69
CA SER A 239 -18.07 -1.32 22.19
C SER A 239 -19.31 -0.74 22.89
N ALA A 240 -20.20 -1.61 23.40
CA ALA A 240 -21.39 -1.18 24.14
C ALA A 240 -21.14 -0.90 25.63
N HIS A 241 -20.09 -1.49 26.24
CA HIS A 241 -19.86 -1.42 27.70
C HIS A 241 -18.56 -0.73 28.10
N THR A 242 -17.71 -0.37 27.14
CA THR A 242 -16.41 0.24 27.41
C THR A 242 -16.13 1.38 26.44
N GLU A 243 -15.43 2.40 26.93
CA GLU A 243 -14.93 3.51 26.11
C GLU A 243 -13.43 3.35 25.83
N GLY A 244 -13.00 3.74 24.63
CA GLY A 244 -11.60 3.76 24.23
C GLY A 244 -11.07 2.46 23.61
N PRO A 245 -9.85 2.51 23.04
CA PRO A 245 -9.29 1.41 22.25
C PRO A 245 -8.69 0.26 23.10
N GLY A 246 -8.48 0.48 24.40
CA GLY A 246 -7.75 -0.46 25.28
C GLY A 246 -8.34 -1.87 25.32
N PRO A 247 -9.65 -2.06 25.58
CA PRO A 247 -10.25 -3.40 25.64
C PRO A 247 -10.19 -4.14 24.30
N ILE A 248 -10.28 -3.42 23.18
CA ILE A 248 -10.20 -3.99 21.83
C ILE A 248 -8.77 -4.42 21.51
N LEU A 249 -7.78 -3.62 21.90
CA LEU A 249 -6.36 -3.97 21.82
C LEU A 249 -6.06 -5.24 22.63
N SER A 250 -6.56 -5.32 23.86
CA SER A 250 -6.42 -6.51 24.71
C SER A 250 -7.10 -7.74 24.09
N LEU A 251 -8.29 -7.59 23.51
CA LEU A 251 -8.97 -8.67 22.80
C LEU A 251 -8.16 -9.16 21.60
N ALA A 252 -7.60 -8.24 20.81
CA ALA A 252 -6.79 -8.56 19.64
C ALA A 252 -5.51 -9.31 20.01
N ILE A 253 -4.78 -8.82 21.02
CA ILE A 253 -3.54 -9.44 21.51
C ILE A 253 -3.84 -10.82 22.12
N CYS A 254 -4.85 -10.90 22.98
CA CYS A 254 -5.27 -12.17 23.60
C CYS A 254 -5.68 -13.18 22.52
N GLY A 255 -6.50 -12.76 21.56
CA GLY A 255 -6.89 -13.57 20.42
C GLY A 255 -5.68 -14.07 19.63
N ALA A 256 -4.74 -13.20 19.29
CA ALA A 256 -3.54 -13.55 18.53
C ALA A 256 -2.69 -14.61 19.26
N LEU A 257 -2.49 -14.44 20.58
CA LEU A 257 -1.75 -15.39 21.42
C LEU A 257 -2.48 -16.73 21.56
N LEU A 258 -3.80 -16.72 21.74
CA LEU A 258 -4.60 -17.95 21.81
C LEU A 258 -4.61 -18.68 20.47
N GLY A 259 -4.72 -17.97 19.34
CA GLY A 259 -4.62 -18.55 18.01
C GLY A 259 -3.25 -19.16 17.75
N ALA A 260 -2.19 -18.46 18.15
CA ALA A 260 -0.82 -18.96 18.07
C ALA A 260 -0.63 -20.24 18.92
N ALA A 261 -1.10 -20.24 20.16
CA ALA A 261 -1.05 -21.42 21.02
C ALA A 261 -1.88 -22.60 20.48
N ALA A 262 -3.06 -22.32 19.92
CA ALA A 262 -3.92 -23.36 19.34
C ALA A 262 -3.29 -24.01 18.12
N THR A 263 -2.65 -23.23 17.23
CA THR A 263 -1.96 -23.78 16.06
C THR A 263 -0.71 -24.57 16.44
N GLU A 264 0.07 -24.09 17.41
CA GLU A 264 1.22 -24.83 17.94
C GLU A 264 0.79 -26.19 18.53
N ALA A 265 -0.33 -26.21 19.29
CA ALA A 265 -0.88 -27.43 19.85
C ALA A 265 -1.37 -28.44 18.78
N LEU A 266 -1.67 -27.96 17.57
CA LEU A 266 -2.05 -28.78 16.42
C LEU A 266 -0.84 -29.20 15.56
N GLY A 267 0.39 -28.87 15.96
CA GLY A 267 1.60 -29.14 15.17
C GLY A 267 1.72 -28.25 13.93
N ILE A 268 1.14 -27.05 13.98
CA ILE A 268 1.22 -26.01 12.94
C ILE A 268 1.97 -24.81 13.52
N HIS A 269 2.75 -24.11 12.70
CA HIS A 269 3.52 -22.96 13.16
C HIS A 269 2.64 -21.87 13.81
N PRO A 270 3.00 -21.29 14.99
CA PRO A 270 2.13 -20.39 15.77
C PRO A 270 1.69 -19.14 15.01
N ILE A 271 2.57 -18.67 14.12
CA ILE A 271 2.34 -17.47 13.31
C ILE A 271 1.08 -17.60 12.46
N PHE A 272 0.78 -18.80 11.93
CA PHE A 272 -0.41 -19.02 11.12
C PHE A 272 -1.71 -18.77 11.91
N GLY A 273 -1.75 -19.20 13.17
CA GLY A 273 -2.90 -18.98 14.04
C GLY A 273 -3.13 -17.50 14.32
N SER A 274 -2.06 -16.75 14.60
CA SER A 274 -2.14 -15.31 14.82
C SER A 274 -2.62 -14.54 13.59
N PHE A 275 -2.16 -14.94 12.40
CA PHE A 275 -2.60 -14.39 11.13
C PHE A 275 -4.10 -14.62 10.90
N LEU A 276 -4.59 -15.87 11.07
CA LEU A 276 -6.01 -16.18 10.90
C LEU A 276 -6.92 -15.47 11.90
N VAL A 277 -6.45 -15.26 13.14
CA VAL A 277 -7.15 -14.42 14.12
C VAL A 277 -7.24 -12.99 13.61
N GLY A 278 -6.14 -12.46 13.07
CA GLY A 278 -6.12 -11.16 12.40
C GLY A 278 -7.17 -11.04 11.30
N VAL A 279 -7.24 -12.03 10.41
CA VAL A 279 -8.24 -12.08 9.32
C VAL A 279 -9.66 -12.07 9.88
N ALA A 280 -9.96 -12.89 10.89
CA ALA A 280 -11.29 -12.94 11.49
C ALA A 280 -11.67 -11.63 12.19
N LEU A 281 -10.71 -11.00 12.89
CA LEU A 281 -10.90 -9.75 13.60
C LEU A 281 -11.09 -8.57 12.62
N GLY A 282 -10.24 -8.49 11.59
CA GLY A 282 -10.24 -7.41 10.61
C GLY A 282 -11.51 -7.34 9.76
N ASN A 283 -12.19 -8.46 9.54
CA ASN A 283 -13.44 -8.56 8.80
C ASN A 283 -14.71 -8.33 9.67
N SER A 284 -14.54 -7.88 10.92
CA SER A 284 -15.66 -7.52 11.81
C SER A 284 -16.12 -6.09 11.54
N ALA A 285 -17.43 -5.91 11.31
CA ALA A 285 -18.02 -4.58 11.09
C ALA A 285 -17.93 -3.65 12.32
N HIS A 286 -17.70 -4.22 13.51
CA HIS A 286 -17.63 -3.47 14.77
C HIS A 286 -16.20 -3.08 15.15
N LEU A 287 -15.20 -3.49 14.36
CA LEU A 287 -13.85 -2.98 14.52
C LEU A 287 -13.76 -1.61 13.83
N LEU A 288 -13.99 -0.55 14.60
CA LEU A 288 -13.85 0.81 14.10
C LEU A 288 -12.42 1.08 13.60
N GLU A 289 -12.32 1.87 12.51
CA GLU A 289 -11.05 2.21 11.87
C GLU A 289 -10.04 2.84 12.84
N ARG A 290 -10.50 3.69 13.76
CA ARG A 290 -9.64 4.28 14.81
C ARG A 290 -8.99 3.22 15.71
N ASN A 291 -9.71 2.14 16.03
CA ASN A 291 -9.20 1.07 16.89
C ASN A 291 -8.21 0.19 16.12
N ARG A 292 -8.50 -0.09 14.84
CA ARG A 292 -7.57 -0.74 13.91
C ARG A 292 -6.26 0.05 13.81
N GLN A 293 -6.32 1.35 13.54
CA GLN A 293 -5.13 2.21 13.48
C GLN A 293 -4.36 2.27 14.80
N THR A 294 -5.05 2.21 15.93
CA THR A 294 -4.38 2.20 17.25
C THR A 294 -3.57 0.92 17.43
N LEU A 295 -4.14 -0.24 17.08
CA LEU A 295 -3.47 -1.53 17.14
C LEU A 295 -2.29 -1.60 16.14
N GLU A 296 -2.51 -1.13 14.91
CA GLU A 296 -1.49 -1.05 13.86
C GLU A 296 -0.33 -0.16 14.31
N HIS A 297 -0.60 1.05 14.84
CA HIS A 297 0.45 1.93 15.35
C HIS A 297 1.20 1.34 16.54
N PHE A 298 0.51 0.69 17.48
CA PHE A 298 1.16 0.05 18.63
C PHE A 298 2.17 -1.00 18.16
N ILE A 299 1.77 -1.85 17.22
CA ILE A 299 2.60 -2.94 16.71
C ILE A 299 3.69 -2.39 15.79
N SER A 300 3.39 -1.44 14.92
CA SER A 300 4.34 -0.87 13.96
C SER A 300 5.39 0.05 14.61
N CYS A 301 5.09 0.67 15.75
CA CYS A 301 6.06 1.54 16.44
C CYS A 301 7.02 0.78 17.36
N ILE A 302 6.65 -0.41 17.82
CA ILE A 302 7.44 -1.15 18.82
C ILE A 302 7.82 -2.53 18.30
N LEU A 303 6.85 -3.35 17.91
CA LEU A 303 7.08 -4.76 17.64
C LEU A 303 7.68 -5.00 16.25
N ALA A 304 7.18 -4.33 15.22
CA ALA A 304 7.72 -4.46 13.88
C ALA A 304 9.22 -4.06 13.83
N PRO A 305 9.67 -2.92 14.39
CA PRO A 305 11.10 -2.59 14.41
C PRO A 305 11.94 -3.63 15.17
N LEU A 306 11.47 -4.14 16.31
CA LEU A 306 12.17 -5.20 17.03
C LEU A 306 12.35 -6.45 16.16
N PHE A 307 11.29 -6.85 15.47
CA PHE A 307 11.32 -8.00 14.57
C PHE A 307 12.26 -7.76 13.37
N PHE A 308 12.14 -6.66 12.65
CA PHE A 308 12.96 -6.39 11.46
C PHE A 308 14.43 -6.14 11.78
N VAL A 309 14.74 -5.51 12.90
CA VAL A 309 16.12 -5.40 13.39
C VAL A 309 16.67 -6.79 13.74
N SER A 310 15.86 -7.66 14.38
CA SER A 310 16.29 -9.02 14.72
C SER A 310 16.73 -9.85 13.49
N ILE A 311 16.10 -9.63 12.33
CA ILE A 311 16.49 -10.29 11.06
C ILE A 311 17.94 -9.95 10.70
N GLY A 312 18.34 -8.68 10.80
CA GLY A 312 19.72 -8.27 10.55
C GLY A 312 20.74 -8.78 11.58
N LEU A 313 20.28 -9.10 12.81
CA LEU A 313 21.11 -9.69 13.87
C LEU A 313 21.40 -11.18 13.67
N LYS A 314 20.58 -11.89 12.89
CA LYS A 314 20.63 -13.36 12.77
C LYS A 314 21.81 -13.84 11.91
N VAL A 315 22.08 -13.16 10.79
CA VAL A 315 23.02 -13.63 9.75
C VAL A 315 24.08 -12.57 9.44
N ASN A 316 25.30 -13.02 9.14
CA ASN A 316 26.32 -12.15 8.56
C ASN A 316 26.05 -11.98 7.05
N PHE A 317 25.49 -10.84 6.66
CA PHE A 317 25.09 -10.58 5.27
C PHE A 317 26.28 -10.54 4.32
N VAL A 318 27.42 -10.00 4.75
CA VAL A 318 28.61 -9.90 3.89
C VAL A 318 29.26 -11.27 3.68
N ALA A 319 29.41 -12.06 4.74
CA ALA A 319 30.05 -13.37 4.66
C ALA A 319 29.24 -14.39 3.85
N HIS A 320 27.91 -14.28 3.87
CA HIS A 320 27.01 -15.21 3.19
C HIS A 320 26.41 -14.64 1.89
N PHE A 321 26.85 -13.46 1.45
CA PHE A 321 26.41 -12.89 0.18
C PHE A 321 27.05 -13.65 -1.00
N ASP A 322 26.23 -14.40 -1.71
CA ASP A 322 26.57 -14.96 -3.02
C ASP A 322 25.88 -14.15 -4.11
N TRP A 323 26.67 -13.37 -4.84
CA TRP A 323 26.15 -12.49 -5.90
C TRP A 323 25.52 -13.28 -7.05
N LYS A 324 26.02 -14.47 -7.38
CA LYS A 324 25.49 -15.29 -8.49
C LYS A 324 24.13 -15.84 -8.10
N LEU A 325 24.04 -16.43 -6.90
CA LEU A 325 22.78 -16.94 -6.37
C LEU A 325 21.75 -15.81 -6.25
N THR A 326 22.15 -14.68 -5.66
CA THR A 326 21.25 -13.54 -5.45
C THR A 326 20.73 -12.99 -6.79
N LEU A 327 21.59 -12.78 -7.78
CA LEU A 327 21.19 -12.30 -9.09
C LEU A 327 20.20 -13.26 -9.77
N VAL A 328 20.49 -14.55 -9.73
CA VAL A 328 19.61 -15.57 -10.34
C VAL A 328 18.26 -15.61 -9.63
N VAL A 329 18.25 -15.62 -8.30
CA VAL A 329 17.01 -15.56 -7.50
C VAL A 329 16.20 -14.32 -7.88
N VAL A 330 16.80 -13.13 -7.88
CA VAL A 330 16.12 -11.87 -8.25
C VAL A 330 15.53 -11.93 -9.66
N VAL A 331 16.30 -12.41 -10.65
CA VAL A 331 15.84 -12.49 -12.05
C VAL A 331 14.67 -13.46 -12.19
N ILE A 332 14.79 -14.68 -11.66
CA ILE A 332 13.73 -15.70 -11.69
C ILE A 332 12.49 -15.18 -10.97
N ALA A 333 12.67 -14.56 -9.81
CA ALA A 333 11.61 -14.04 -8.98
C ALA A 333 10.86 -12.89 -9.68
N CYS A 334 11.57 -11.95 -10.31
CA CYS A 334 10.97 -10.86 -11.09
C CYS A 334 10.28 -11.39 -12.35
N LEU A 335 10.94 -12.23 -13.15
CA LEU A 335 10.37 -12.76 -14.39
C LEU A 335 9.13 -13.59 -14.11
N GLY A 336 9.20 -14.53 -13.17
CA GLY A 336 8.07 -15.38 -12.80
C GLY A 336 6.86 -14.56 -12.36
N LYS A 337 7.08 -13.57 -11.50
CA LYS A 337 5.98 -12.79 -10.94
C LYS A 337 5.41 -11.79 -11.93
N ILE A 338 6.25 -11.00 -12.60
CA ILE A 338 5.79 -10.00 -13.58
C ILE A 338 5.11 -10.70 -14.75
N VAL A 339 5.74 -11.70 -15.37
CA VAL A 339 5.16 -12.40 -16.53
C VAL A 339 3.90 -13.15 -16.14
N GLY A 340 3.91 -13.90 -15.02
CA GLY A 340 2.75 -14.67 -14.57
C GLY A 340 1.53 -13.80 -14.28
N CYS A 341 1.72 -12.72 -13.51
CA CYS A 341 0.64 -11.78 -13.18
C CYS A 341 0.17 -10.99 -14.40
N SER A 342 1.08 -10.55 -15.27
CA SER A 342 0.72 -9.78 -16.48
C SER A 342 -0.02 -10.64 -17.51
N LEU A 343 0.40 -11.88 -17.74
CA LEU A 343 -0.33 -12.79 -18.62
C LEU A 343 -1.72 -13.11 -18.07
N ALA A 344 -1.81 -13.37 -16.76
CA ALA A 344 -3.10 -13.61 -16.11
C ALA A 344 -4.04 -12.40 -16.19
N ALA A 345 -3.52 -11.19 -15.96
CA ALA A 345 -4.26 -9.95 -16.09
C ALA A 345 -4.73 -9.70 -17.53
N TRP A 346 -3.86 -9.96 -18.51
CA TRP A 346 -4.22 -9.85 -19.92
C TRP A 346 -5.32 -10.85 -20.31
N TRP A 347 -5.20 -12.11 -19.91
CA TRP A 347 -6.26 -13.13 -20.11
C TRP A 347 -7.57 -12.81 -19.39
N SER A 348 -7.53 -12.02 -18.32
CA SER A 348 -8.74 -11.53 -17.65
C SER A 348 -9.45 -10.38 -18.38
N GLY A 349 -8.88 -9.91 -19.50
CA GLY A 349 -9.43 -8.87 -20.38
C GLY A 349 -8.90 -7.46 -20.15
N MET A 350 -7.79 -7.29 -19.42
CA MET A 350 -7.19 -5.98 -19.16
C MET A 350 -6.31 -5.52 -20.34
N GLN A 351 -6.14 -4.21 -20.52
CA GLN A 351 -5.24 -3.68 -21.55
C GLN A 351 -3.79 -4.03 -21.22
N LEU A 352 -2.94 -4.22 -22.22
CA LEU A 352 -1.54 -4.64 -22.03
C LEU A 352 -0.76 -3.77 -21.02
N ARG A 353 -0.97 -2.44 -21.05
CA ARG A 353 -0.34 -1.50 -20.12
C ARG A 353 -0.81 -1.72 -18.68
N GLU A 354 -2.11 -1.91 -18.48
CA GLU A 354 -2.69 -2.23 -17.19
C GLU A 354 -2.23 -3.61 -16.71
N SER A 355 -2.14 -4.60 -17.61
CA SER A 355 -1.65 -5.94 -17.29
C SER A 355 -0.20 -5.91 -16.81
N LEU A 356 0.64 -5.11 -17.46
CA LEU A 356 2.03 -4.89 -17.02
C LEU A 356 2.06 -4.18 -15.66
N ALA A 357 1.22 -3.17 -15.44
CA ALA A 357 1.11 -2.51 -14.15
C ALA A 357 0.67 -3.46 -13.03
N VAL A 358 -0.25 -4.41 -13.30
CA VAL A 358 -0.60 -5.49 -12.37
C VAL A 358 0.60 -6.37 -12.05
N GLY A 359 1.39 -6.73 -13.06
CA GLY A 359 2.62 -7.52 -12.89
C GLY A 359 3.65 -6.86 -11.98
N PHE A 360 3.94 -5.58 -12.22
CA PHE A 360 4.84 -4.82 -11.35
C PHE A 360 4.25 -4.53 -9.98
N GLY A 361 2.94 -4.31 -9.89
CA GLY A 361 2.21 -4.17 -8.62
C GLY A 361 2.38 -5.40 -7.74
N LEU A 362 2.15 -6.60 -8.29
CA LEU A 362 2.26 -7.86 -7.55
C LEU A 362 3.71 -8.35 -7.37
N ASN A 363 4.71 -7.73 -8.01
CA ASN A 363 6.13 -8.04 -7.81
C ASN A 363 6.71 -7.40 -6.53
N ALA A 364 5.95 -6.54 -5.84
CA ALA A 364 6.34 -6.03 -4.54
C ALA A 364 6.31 -7.16 -3.51
N ARG A 365 7.50 -7.60 -3.09
CA ARG A 365 7.71 -8.48 -1.95
C ARG A 365 8.14 -7.65 -0.75
N GLY A 366 8.34 -8.31 0.39
CA GLY A 366 8.61 -7.58 1.63
C GLY A 366 8.54 -8.49 2.84
N ALA A 367 8.00 -7.94 3.93
CA ALA A 367 8.02 -8.53 5.26
C ALA A 367 7.62 -10.02 5.29
N MET A 368 6.52 -10.37 4.63
CA MET A 368 5.94 -11.72 4.67
C MET A 368 6.89 -12.80 4.13
N GLU A 369 7.60 -12.49 3.05
CA GLU A 369 8.60 -13.40 2.49
C GLU A 369 9.82 -13.52 3.38
N ILE A 370 10.27 -12.40 3.96
CA ILE A 370 11.41 -12.37 4.87
C ILE A 370 11.12 -13.22 6.12
N ILE A 371 9.89 -13.13 6.64
CA ILE A 371 9.40 -13.98 7.73
C ILE A 371 9.50 -15.46 7.33
N LEU A 372 8.95 -15.83 6.18
CA LEU A 372 8.98 -17.19 5.67
C LEU A 372 10.42 -17.71 5.51
N GLY A 373 11.32 -16.89 5.00
CA GLY A 373 12.75 -17.19 4.91
C GLY A 373 13.41 -17.39 6.27
N LEU A 374 13.08 -16.56 7.27
CA LEU A 374 13.65 -16.66 8.61
C LEU A 374 13.24 -17.98 9.26
N LEU A 375 11.98 -18.35 9.16
CA LEU A 375 11.46 -19.58 9.73
C LEU A 375 12.07 -20.82 9.05
N ALA A 376 12.26 -20.76 7.73
CA ALA A 376 12.94 -21.82 7.00
C ALA A 376 14.43 -21.92 7.33
N LEU A 377 15.08 -20.80 7.68
CA LEU A 377 16.45 -20.80 8.18
C LEU A 377 16.51 -21.44 9.57
N GLU A 378 15.57 -21.08 10.45
CA GLU A 378 15.49 -21.62 11.82
C GLU A 378 15.15 -23.12 11.85
N SER A 379 14.35 -23.60 10.90
CA SER A 379 14.08 -25.03 10.73
C SER A 379 15.21 -25.80 10.04
N GLY A 380 16.24 -25.11 9.55
CA GLY A 380 17.35 -25.70 8.78
C GLY A 380 16.97 -26.14 7.36
N LEU A 381 15.81 -25.70 6.84
CA LEU A 381 15.39 -25.97 5.46
C LEU A 381 16.28 -25.25 4.44
N ILE A 382 16.68 -24.02 4.78
CA ILE A 382 17.58 -23.20 3.97
C ILE A 382 18.83 -22.84 4.76
N LYS A 383 19.88 -22.51 4.00
CA LYS A 383 21.14 -21.97 4.53
C LYS A 383 21.14 -20.45 4.51
N GLU A 384 22.11 -19.87 5.20
CA GLU A 384 22.29 -18.43 5.36
C GLU A 384 22.44 -17.71 4.01
N ASN A 385 23.11 -18.31 3.03
CA ASN A 385 23.28 -17.73 1.70
C ASN A 385 21.95 -17.57 0.95
N MET A 386 21.07 -18.58 1.01
CA MET A 386 19.73 -18.50 0.45
C MET A 386 18.87 -17.47 1.19
N PHE A 387 18.97 -17.45 2.52
CA PHE A 387 18.26 -16.44 3.32
C PHE A 387 18.66 -15.01 2.93
N VAL A 388 19.96 -14.72 2.82
CA VAL A 388 20.46 -13.41 2.36
C VAL A 388 19.96 -13.09 0.96
N ALA A 389 19.98 -14.06 0.03
CA ALA A 389 19.48 -13.87 -1.33
C ALA A 389 17.98 -13.52 -1.35
N LEU A 390 17.15 -14.21 -0.55
CA LEU A 390 15.71 -13.92 -0.42
C LEU A 390 15.44 -12.55 0.20
N VAL A 391 16.19 -12.16 1.23
CA VAL A 391 16.05 -10.82 1.85
C VAL A 391 16.40 -9.72 0.85
N ILE A 392 17.51 -9.85 0.13
CA ILE A 392 17.91 -8.87 -0.89
C ILE A 392 16.87 -8.82 -2.01
N MET A 393 16.36 -9.96 -2.45
CA MET A 393 15.33 -10.02 -3.47
C MET A 393 14.04 -9.33 -3.02
N ALA A 394 13.55 -9.63 -1.81
CA ALA A 394 12.36 -9.01 -1.25
C ALA A 394 12.46 -7.48 -1.19
N LEU A 395 13.63 -6.96 -0.79
CA LEU A 395 13.91 -5.53 -0.75
C LEU A 395 13.97 -4.94 -2.17
N LEU A 396 14.76 -5.52 -3.07
CA LEU A 396 14.92 -4.99 -4.42
C LEU A 396 13.61 -4.96 -5.21
N THR A 397 12.79 -6.01 -5.15
CA THR A 397 11.52 -6.02 -5.91
C THR A 397 10.50 -5.05 -5.35
N SER A 398 10.50 -4.84 -4.02
CA SER A 398 9.73 -3.79 -3.35
C SER A 398 10.07 -2.40 -3.89
N MET A 399 11.37 -2.07 -3.93
CA MET A 399 11.87 -0.78 -4.41
C MET A 399 11.53 -0.52 -5.88
N LEU A 400 11.54 -1.57 -6.71
CA LEU A 400 11.27 -1.47 -8.14
C LEU A 400 9.77 -1.29 -8.47
N SER A 401 8.87 -1.85 -7.66
CA SER A 401 7.43 -1.93 -7.96
C SER A 401 6.81 -0.55 -8.24
N GLY A 402 6.89 0.38 -7.27
CA GLY A 402 6.22 1.69 -7.39
C GLY A 402 6.74 2.55 -8.53
N GLY A 403 8.06 2.58 -8.73
CA GLY A 403 8.68 3.34 -9.83
C GLY A 403 8.25 2.82 -11.20
N MET A 404 8.18 1.51 -11.37
CA MET A 404 7.79 0.89 -12.66
C MET A 404 6.31 1.07 -12.96
N ILE A 405 5.41 0.93 -11.97
CA ILE A 405 3.97 1.20 -12.16
C ILE A 405 3.75 2.64 -12.65
N ARG A 406 4.41 3.61 -12.00
CA ARG A 406 4.32 5.02 -12.38
C ARG A 406 4.79 5.26 -13.82
N TRP A 407 5.90 4.64 -14.20
CA TRP A 407 6.46 4.76 -15.54
C TRP A 407 5.57 4.13 -16.61
N ILE A 408 5.04 2.92 -16.38
CA ILE A 408 4.21 2.16 -17.33
C ILE A 408 2.85 2.82 -17.54
N LEU A 409 2.22 3.25 -16.45
CA LEU A 409 0.92 3.89 -16.51
C LEU A 409 0.99 5.33 -17.02
N GLN A 410 2.20 5.88 -17.20
CA GLN A 410 2.46 7.24 -17.69
C GLN A 410 1.43 8.20 -17.12
N GLN A 411 1.25 8.23 -15.78
CA GLN A 411 0.14 8.97 -15.16
C GLN A 411 0.02 10.31 -15.84
N GLN A 412 -1.01 10.45 -16.68
CA GLN A 412 -1.31 11.72 -17.30
C GLN A 412 -1.49 12.64 -16.12
N ARG A 413 -0.59 13.61 -15.99
CA ARG A 413 -0.69 14.66 -15.00
C ARG A 413 -2.14 15.15 -15.10
N LYS A 414 -2.98 14.90 -14.08
CA LYS A 414 -4.35 15.41 -14.07
C LYS A 414 -4.21 16.92 -14.23
N LEU A 415 -4.50 17.43 -15.42
CA LEU A 415 -4.42 18.85 -15.70
C LEU A 415 -5.47 19.49 -14.81
N THR A 416 -5.01 20.28 -13.84
CA THR A 416 -5.87 20.96 -12.88
C THR A 416 -6.37 22.27 -13.48
N LEU A 417 -7.41 22.87 -12.90
CA LEU A 417 -7.89 24.21 -13.24
C LEU A 417 -6.73 25.22 -13.32
N ALA A 418 -5.75 25.12 -12.42
CA ALA A 418 -4.58 25.99 -12.39
C ALA A 418 -3.64 25.84 -13.61
N ASP A 419 -3.65 24.69 -14.27
CA ASP A 419 -2.84 24.44 -15.45
C ASP A 419 -3.46 25.09 -16.71
N TYR A 420 -4.77 25.31 -16.70
CA TYR A 420 -5.52 26.00 -17.77
C TYR A 420 -5.65 27.53 -17.58
N LEU A 421 -5.23 28.07 -16.43
CA LEU A 421 -5.15 29.52 -16.23
C LEU A 421 -3.99 30.13 -17.05
N ASP A 422 -4.33 31.03 -17.97
CA ASP A 422 -3.40 31.86 -18.75
C ASP A 422 -3.53 33.33 -18.31
N SER A 423 -2.39 34.02 -18.11
CA SER A 423 -2.38 35.42 -17.67
C SER A 423 -3.05 36.37 -18.66
N ARG A 424 -3.06 36.02 -19.94
CA ARG A 424 -3.69 36.79 -21.02
C ARG A 424 -5.22 36.62 -21.04
N ALA A 425 -5.74 35.59 -20.38
CA ALA A 425 -7.16 35.27 -20.31
C ALA A 425 -7.84 35.88 -19.07
N ILE A 426 -7.12 36.68 -18.28
CA ILE A 426 -7.67 37.36 -17.11
C ILE A 426 -8.00 38.81 -17.44
N VAL A 427 -9.24 39.19 -17.15
CA VAL A 427 -9.77 40.55 -17.28
C VAL A 427 -10.13 41.05 -15.88
N TYR A 428 -9.21 41.79 -15.26
CA TYR A 428 -9.37 42.32 -13.89
C TYR A 428 -10.48 43.36 -13.74
N ARG A 429 -10.96 43.93 -14.85
CA ARG A 429 -12.07 44.87 -14.85
C ARG A 429 -12.89 44.71 -16.13
N LEU A 430 -14.01 44.03 -16.02
CA LEU A 430 -15.00 43.93 -17.10
C LEU A 430 -15.70 45.29 -17.26
N GLU A 431 -15.77 45.77 -18.51
CA GLU A 431 -16.47 47.01 -18.90
C GLU A 431 -17.88 46.73 -19.42
N SER A 432 -18.41 45.56 -19.06
CA SER A 432 -19.67 45.02 -19.60
C SER A 432 -20.87 45.48 -18.77
N GLU A 433 -21.97 45.83 -19.43
CA GLU A 433 -23.21 46.28 -18.78
C GLU A 433 -24.17 45.13 -18.49
N ASN A 434 -24.02 44.00 -19.20
CA ASN A 434 -24.88 42.83 -19.09
C ASN A 434 -24.07 41.52 -19.28
N HIS A 435 -24.69 40.38 -18.99
CA HIS A 435 -24.04 39.07 -19.12
C HIS A 435 -23.59 38.74 -20.56
N GLU A 436 -24.34 39.13 -21.59
CA GLU A 436 -24.00 38.88 -22.99
C GLU A 436 -22.73 39.63 -23.42
N SER A 437 -22.59 40.90 -23.03
CA SER A 437 -21.38 41.69 -23.31
C SER A 437 -20.16 41.18 -22.55
N ALA A 438 -20.35 40.65 -21.35
CA ALA A 438 -19.27 40.00 -20.59
C ALA A 438 -18.81 38.70 -21.24
N ILE A 439 -19.75 37.85 -21.67
CA ILE A 439 -19.43 36.63 -22.44
C ILE A 439 -18.68 37.01 -23.73
N ALA A 440 -19.16 38.02 -24.47
CA ALA A 440 -18.51 38.49 -25.69
C ALA A 440 -17.06 38.94 -25.45
N GLN A 441 -16.83 39.74 -24.40
CA GLN A 441 -15.51 40.24 -24.04
C GLN A 441 -14.54 39.10 -23.67
N LEU A 442 -15.02 38.11 -22.90
CA LEU A 442 -14.21 36.96 -22.50
C LEU A 442 -13.96 36.00 -23.69
N CYS A 443 -14.95 35.76 -24.54
CA CYS A 443 -14.79 34.99 -25.79
C CYS A 443 -13.77 35.66 -26.73
N GLN A 444 -13.76 36.99 -26.81
CA GLN A 444 -12.77 37.72 -27.60
C GLN A 444 -11.34 37.49 -27.09
N ARG A 445 -11.14 37.44 -25.76
CA ARG A 445 -9.83 37.11 -25.16
C ARG A 445 -9.42 35.67 -25.45
N LEU A 446 -10.33 34.71 -25.31
CA LEU A 446 -10.04 33.30 -25.60
C LEU A 446 -9.75 33.06 -27.09
N ALA A 447 -10.45 33.77 -27.98
CA ALA A 447 -10.19 33.75 -29.42
C ALA A 447 -8.78 34.26 -29.75
N GLN A 448 -8.33 35.35 -29.12
CA GLN A 448 -6.96 35.88 -29.30
C GLN A 448 -5.88 34.89 -28.87
N ILE A 449 -6.14 34.09 -27.83
CA ILE A 449 -5.18 33.12 -27.28
C ILE A 449 -5.16 31.84 -28.10
N SER A 450 -6.33 31.36 -28.52
CA SER A 450 -6.49 30.09 -29.24
C SER A 450 -6.35 30.20 -30.75
N GLY A 451 -6.47 31.41 -31.32
CA GLY A 451 -6.51 31.64 -32.76
C GLY A 451 -7.84 31.25 -33.42
N LEU A 452 -8.87 30.93 -32.63
CA LEU A 452 -10.20 30.56 -33.13
C LEU A 452 -11.07 31.81 -33.42
N PRO A 453 -12.02 31.73 -34.36
CA PRO A 453 -12.96 32.82 -34.62
C PRO A 453 -13.86 33.07 -33.40
N VAL A 454 -14.13 34.35 -33.11
CA VAL A 454 -14.94 34.77 -31.93
C VAL A 454 -16.39 34.32 -32.04
N ALA A 455 -17.00 34.49 -33.23
CA ALA A 455 -18.45 34.30 -33.40
C ALA A 455 -18.94 32.89 -33.04
N PRO A 456 -18.27 31.78 -33.45
CA PRO A 456 -18.66 30.43 -33.04
C PRO A 456 -18.50 30.15 -31.54
N LEU A 457 -17.49 30.73 -30.90
CA LEU A 457 -17.29 30.57 -29.45
C LEU A 457 -18.40 31.27 -28.68
N GLN A 458 -18.72 32.50 -29.08
CA GLN A 458 -19.74 33.30 -28.44
C GLN A 458 -21.14 32.70 -28.63
N SER A 459 -21.48 32.24 -29.85
CA SER A 459 -22.78 31.63 -30.11
C SER A 459 -22.97 30.37 -29.28
N ALA A 460 -21.96 29.50 -29.20
CA ALA A 460 -22.06 28.25 -28.43
C ALA A 460 -22.36 28.50 -26.94
N VAL A 461 -21.75 29.53 -26.34
CA VAL A 461 -21.96 29.87 -24.92
C VAL A 461 -23.32 30.53 -24.71
N LEU A 462 -23.72 31.43 -25.59
CA LEU A 462 -25.03 32.10 -25.48
C LEU A 462 -26.20 31.13 -25.70
N ASP A 463 -26.05 30.17 -26.61
CA ASP A 463 -27.04 29.13 -26.84
C ASP A 463 -27.24 28.29 -25.57
N GLU A 464 -26.16 27.87 -24.90
CA GLU A 464 -26.22 27.14 -23.62
C GLU A 464 -26.80 28.01 -22.47
N GLU A 465 -26.38 29.28 -22.36
CA GLU A 465 -26.91 30.24 -21.37
C GLU A 465 -28.42 30.46 -21.51
N SER A 466 -28.95 30.41 -22.75
CA SER A 466 -30.37 30.59 -23.02
C SER A 466 -31.24 29.42 -22.53
N VAL A 467 -30.63 28.23 -22.42
CA VAL A 467 -31.30 27.01 -21.97
C VAL A 467 -31.31 26.92 -20.44
N LEU A 468 -30.17 27.24 -19.81
CA LEU A 468 -30.01 27.20 -18.36
C LEU A 468 -29.08 28.31 -17.89
N SER A 469 -29.50 29.01 -16.83
CA SER A 469 -28.67 29.99 -16.13
C SER A 469 -27.33 29.39 -15.72
N THR A 470 -26.24 30.13 -15.97
CA THR A 470 -24.88 29.72 -15.54
C THR A 470 -24.42 30.44 -14.26
N GLY A 471 -25.30 31.20 -13.63
CA GLY A 471 -25.09 31.72 -12.28
C GLY A 471 -25.06 30.58 -11.26
N LEU A 472 -23.95 30.41 -10.55
CA LEU A 472 -23.83 29.39 -9.49
C LEU A 472 -24.26 29.91 -8.12
N GLY A 473 -24.50 31.23 -8.00
CA GLY A 473 -24.70 31.92 -6.73
C GLY A 473 -23.39 32.31 -6.06
N TYR A 474 -23.49 32.98 -4.92
CA TYR A 474 -22.38 33.43 -4.11
C TYR A 474 -21.36 34.28 -4.92
N ASP A 475 -21.85 35.27 -5.67
CA ASP A 475 -21.06 36.17 -6.52
C ASP A 475 -20.37 35.53 -7.74
N ILE A 476 -20.72 34.29 -8.13
CA ILE A 476 -20.04 33.56 -9.23
C ILE A 476 -20.98 33.18 -10.37
N ALA A 477 -20.49 33.36 -11.59
CA ALA A 477 -21.06 32.77 -12.80
C ALA A 477 -20.00 31.95 -13.54
N VAL A 478 -20.40 30.82 -14.13
CA VAL A 478 -19.52 29.94 -14.91
C VAL A 478 -20.14 29.66 -16.28
N PRO A 479 -20.15 30.65 -17.18
CA PRO A 479 -20.64 30.46 -18.54
C PRO A 479 -19.78 29.40 -19.23
N HIS A 480 -20.41 28.48 -19.97
CA HIS A 480 -19.68 27.35 -20.52
C HIS A 480 -20.29 26.81 -21.81
N ALA A 481 -19.45 26.18 -22.63
CA ALA A 481 -19.90 25.47 -23.82
C ALA A 481 -18.91 24.40 -24.27
N GLY A 482 -19.45 23.34 -24.88
CA GLY A 482 -18.69 22.40 -25.69
C GLY A 482 -18.45 22.96 -27.08
N VAL A 483 -17.20 23.01 -27.54
CA VAL A 483 -16.81 23.57 -28.84
C VAL A 483 -16.20 22.49 -29.74
N LYS A 484 -16.73 22.36 -30.96
CA LYS A 484 -16.18 21.46 -31.99
C LYS A 484 -14.78 21.88 -32.43
N GLY A 485 -13.87 20.91 -32.50
CA GLY A 485 -12.51 21.14 -32.99
C GLY A 485 -11.59 21.88 -32.01
N LEU A 486 -12.01 22.05 -30.74
CA LEU A 486 -11.16 22.62 -29.70
C LEU A 486 -10.13 21.57 -29.23
N PRO A 487 -8.82 21.83 -29.30
CA PRO A 487 -7.80 20.82 -28.97
C PRO A 487 -7.56 20.65 -27.46
N ALA A 488 -7.89 21.66 -26.64
CA ALA A 488 -7.75 21.65 -25.19
C ALA A 488 -8.72 22.65 -24.54
N PRO A 489 -9.12 22.48 -23.27
CA PRO A 489 -9.93 23.45 -22.56
C PRO A 489 -9.32 24.85 -22.55
N LEU A 490 -10.18 25.86 -22.64
CA LEU A 490 -9.84 27.26 -22.49
C LEU A 490 -10.63 27.85 -21.33
N LEU A 491 -9.94 28.60 -20.48
CA LEU A 491 -10.53 29.25 -19.32
C LEU A 491 -10.19 30.74 -19.34
N ALA A 492 -11.21 31.59 -19.27
CA ALA A 492 -11.04 33.02 -19.05
C ALA A 492 -11.68 33.44 -17.72
N VAL A 493 -11.05 34.40 -17.05
CA VAL A 493 -11.49 34.93 -15.77
C VAL A 493 -11.83 36.40 -15.96
N GLY A 494 -13.05 36.78 -15.64
CA GLY A 494 -13.50 38.17 -15.64
C GLY A 494 -13.93 38.62 -14.25
N LEU A 495 -13.51 39.81 -13.87
CA LEU A 495 -13.94 40.46 -12.61
C LEU A 495 -14.82 41.66 -12.93
N SER A 496 -16.06 41.66 -12.44
CA SER A 496 -17.00 42.75 -12.58
C SER A 496 -17.10 43.56 -11.28
N PRO A 497 -16.70 44.85 -11.26
CA PRO A 497 -16.80 45.67 -10.06
C PRO A 497 -18.24 45.94 -9.62
N THR A 498 -19.17 46.04 -10.57
CA THR A 498 -20.58 46.39 -10.33
C THR A 498 -21.49 45.17 -10.16
N GLY A 499 -20.95 43.98 -10.45
CA GLY A 499 -21.70 42.72 -10.50
C GLY A 499 -22.62 42.65 -11.72
N LEU A 500 -22.73 41.47 -12.32
CA LEU A 500 -23.58 41.20 -13.48
C LEU A 500 -24.69 40.23 -13.13
N ASN A 501 -25.88 40.44 -13.68
CA ASN A 501 -26.97 39.51 -13.48
C ASN A 501 -26.84 38.32 -14.44
N PHE A 502 -26.47 37.17 -13.88
CA PHE A 502 -26.44 35.86 -14.56
C PHE A 502 -27.62 34.97 -14.10
N ASN A 503 -28.70 35.56 -13.57
CA ASN A 503 -29.87 34.83 -13.06
C ASN A 503 -29.51 33.71 -12.07
N ALA A 504 -28.62 34.02 -11.13
CA ALA A 504 -28.17 33.06 -10.14
C ALA A 504 -29.34 32.62 -9.23
N PRO A 505 -29.36 31.36 -8.74
CA PRO A 505 -30.46 30.82 -7.91
C PRO A 505 -30.71 31.59 -6.61
N ASP A 506 -29.68 32.26 -6.08
CA ASP A 506 -29.74 33.08 -4.87
C ASP A 506 -30.12 34.55 -5.13
N GLY A 507 -30.36 34.92 -6.40
CA GLY A 507 -30.69 36.27 -6.82
C GLY A 507 -29.55 37.28 -6.74
N GLN A 508 -28.32 36.85 -6.43
CA GLN A 508 -27.16 37.73 -6.33
C GLN A 508 -26.53 38.00 -7.70
N LYS A 509 -25.83 39.13 -7.81
CA LYS A 509 -25.07 39.47 -9.02
C LYS A 509 -23.70 38.79 -8.97
N ALA A 510 -23.25 38.25 -10.10
CA ALA A 510 -21.93 37.65 -10.21
C ALA A 510 -20.86 38.73 -10.38
N HIS A 511 -19.89 38.76 -9.46
CA HIS A 511 -18.70 39.59 -9.54
C HIS A 511 -17.52 38.83 -10.17
N LEU A 512 -17.51 37.50 -10.07
CA LEU A 512 -16.52 36.62 -10.68
C LEU A 512 -17.17 35.79 -11.80
N ILE A 513 -16.66 35.95 -13.02
CA ILE A 513 -17.11 35.23 -14.21
C ILE A 513 -15.99 34.32 -14.68
N LEU A 514 -16.23 33.01 -14.71
CA LEU A 514 -15.29 32.00 -15.18
C LEU A 514 -15.82 31.39 -16.47
N LEU A 515 -15.41 31.93 -17.62
CA LEU A 515 -15.82 31.40 -18.91
C LEU A 515 -15.01 30.14 -19.24
N LEU A 516 -15.69 28.99 -19.34
CA LEU A 516 -15.08 27.68 -19.58
C LEU A 516 -15.51 27.10 -20.95
N LEU A 517 -14.56 26.94 -21.86
CA LEU A 517 -14.78 26.26 -23.15
C LEU A 517 -14.07 24.91 -23.14
N THR A 518 -14.78 23.83 -23.42
CA THR A 518 -14.22 22.48 -23.47
C THR A 518 -14.42 21.83 -24.84
N PRO A 519 -13.58 20.86 -25.23
CA PRO A 519 -13.87 20.04 -26.40
C PRO A 519 -15.22 19.35 -26.25
N GLU A 520 -16.09 19.40 -27.26
CA GLU A 520 -17.45 18.83 -27.18
C GLU A 520 -17.45 17.32 -26.88
N GLU A 521 -16.40 16.62 -27.30
CA GLU A 521 -16.22 15.18 -27.09
C GLU A 521 -15.80 14.81 -25.65
N ASP A 522 -15.36 15.78 -24.84
CA ASP A 522 -14.79 15.54 -23.50
C ASP A 522 -15.67 16.11 -22.37
N LYS A 523 -16.86 15.53 -22.21
CA LYS A 523 -17.81 15.88 -21.14
C LYS A 523 -17.30 15.57 -19.74
N VAL A 524 -16.38 14.60 -19.60
CA VAL A 524 -15.82 14.20 -18.30
C VAL A 524 -14.90 15.30 -17.77
N LEU A 525 -14.03 15.84 -18.64
CA LEU A 525 -13.15 16.96 -18.29
C LEU A 525 -13.94 18.21 -17.91
N GLN A 526 -15.04 18.49 -18.61
CA GLN A 526 -15.93 19.60 -18.29
C GLN A 526 -16.50 19.48 -16.87
N LEU A 527 -17.06 18.32 -16.51
CA LEU A 527 -17.58 18.07 -15.16
C LEU A 527 -16.49 18.13 -14.08
N GLN A 528 -15.28 17.65 -14.40
CA GLN A 528 -14.15 17.73 -13.48
C GLN A 528 -13.78 19.19 -13.19
N LEU A 529 -13.64 20.02 -14.23
CA LEU A 529 -13.31 21.44 -14.08
C LEU A 529 -14.40 22.21 -13.32
N PHE A 530 -15.68 21.89 -13.54
CA PHE A 530 -16.77 22.44 -12.72
C PHE A 530 -16.63 22.11 -11.24
N THR A 531 -16.32 20.85 -10.95
CA THR A 531 -16.14 20.39 -9.56
C THR A 531 -14.97 21.13 -8.91
N GLU A 532 -13.85 21.30 -9.62
CA GLU A 532 -12.69 22.05 -9.14
C GLU A 532 -13.01 23.54 -8.90
N ILE A 533 -13.74 24.19 -9.81
CA ILE A 533 -14.22 25.57 -9.62
C ILE A 533 -15.07 25.67 -8.36
N GLY A 534 -16.05 24.77 -8.21
CA GLY A 534 -16.90 24.73 -7.01
C GLY A 534 -16.09 24.51 -5.73
N GLN A 535 -15.07 23.64 -5.74
CA GLN A 535 -14.21 23.40 -4.58
C GLN A 535 -13.34 24.60 -4.20
N VAL A 536 -12.78 25.30 -5.19
CA VAL A 536 -11.90 26.45 -4.97
C VAL A 536 -12.68 27.64 -4.42
N PHE A 537 -13.91 27.85 -4.89
CA PHE A 537 -14.68 29.04 -4.58
C PHE A 537 -15.89 28.83 -3.64
N ASN A 538 -15.95 27.67 -2.96
CA ASN A 538 -17.04 27.34 -2.04
C ASN A 538 -17.15 28.31 -0.86
N LYS A 539 -16.03 28.83 -0.34
CA LYS A 539 -15.99 29.68 0.85
C LYS A 539 -16.00 31.17 0.50
N GLU A 540 -16.68 31.97 1.31
CA GLU A 540 -16.74 33.42 1.15
C GLU A 540 -15.37 34.09 1.29
N GLU A 541 -14.55 33.64 2.23
CA GLU A 541 -13.17 34.10 2.41
C GLU A 541 -12.33 33.92 1.14
N ASP A 542 -12.53 32.80 0.44
CA ASP A 542 -11.80 32.44 -0.77
C ASP A 542 -12.21 33.33 -1.95
N ARG A 543 -13.50 33.65 -2.05
CA ARG A 543 -14.03 34.59 -3.06
C ARG A 543 -13.53 36.01 -2.81
N GLN A 544 -13.60 36.48 -1.56
CA GLN A 544 -13.14 37.82 -1.17
C GLN A 544 -11.63 37.99 -1.30
N ALA A 545 -10.85 36.93 -1.05
CA ALA A 545 -9.41 36.92 -1.30
C ALA A 545 -9.11 37.05 -2.78
N PHE A 546 -9.82 36.29 -3.62
CA PHE A 546 -9.65 36.32 -5.08
C PHE A 546 -9.94 37.70 -5.68
N LEU A 547 -11.00 38.38 -5.22
CA LEU A 547 -11.37 39.73 -5.68
C LEU A 547 -10.32 40.81 -5.37
N LYS A 548 -9.40 40.57 -4.43
CA LYS A 548 -8.34 41.50 -4.04
C LYS A 548 -6.99 41.22 -4.70
N MET A 549 -6.90 40.16 -5.51
CA MET A 549 -5.65 39.76 -6.16
C MET A 549 -5.46 40.48 -7.48
N ASP A 550 -4.41 41.29 -7.56
CA ASP A 550 -4.06 42.05 -8.77
C ASP A 550 -2.94 41.39 -9.60
N ASN A 551 -2.42 40.23 -9.16
CA ASN A 551 -1.27 39.55 -9.76
C ASN A 551 -1.57 38.09 -10.15
N PHE A 552 -1.33 37.75 -11.41
CA PHE A 552 -1.49 36.40 -11.96
C PHE A 552 -0.66 35.33 -11.23
N THR A 553 0.57 35.65 -10.84
CA THR A 553 1.47 34.68 -10.20
C THR A 553 0.95 34.26 -8.82
N GLU A 554 0.43 35.24 -8.09
CA GLU A 554 -0.20 35.04 -6.78
C GLU A 554 -1.50 34.24 -6.93
N LEU A 555 -2.34 34.61 -7.91
CA LEU A 555 -3.59 33.91 -8.23
C LEU A 555 -3.35 32.44 -8.59
N LYS A 556 -2.38 32.14 -9.46
CA LYS A 556 -2.05 30.77 -9.86
C LYS A 556 -1.49 29.94 -8.71
N ALA A 557 -0.64 30.54 -7.85
CA ALA A 557 -0.11 29.86 -6.67
C ALA A 557 -1.21 29.58 -5.64
N TRP A 558 -2.13 30.53 -5.46
CA TRP A 558 -3.25 30.41 -4.53
C TRP A 558 -4.25 29.32 -4.94
N VAL A 559 -4.64 29.28 -6.23
CA VAL A 559 -5.53 28.23 -6.76
C VAL A 559 -4.90 26.84 -6.59
N ARG A 560 -3.59 26.69 -6.87
CA ARG A 560 -2.87 25.43 -6.62
C ARG A 560 -2.84 25.04 -5.15
N GLY A 561 -2.63 26.00 -4.25
CA GLY A 561 -2.65 25.77 -2.81
C GLY A 561 -3.99 25.22 -2.31
N ARG A 562 -5.11 25.78 -2.79
CA ARG A 562 -6.46 25.34 -2.41
C ARG A 562 -6.86 23.98 -2.98
N LEU A 563 -6.47 23.69 -4.23
CA LEU A 563 -6.69 22.38 -4.82
C LEU A 563 -5.91 21.28 -4.08
N HIS A 564 -4.74 21.59 -3.53
CA HIS A 564 -3.98 20.66 -2.68
C HIS A 564 -4.53 20.53 -1.26
N SER A 565 -5.05 21.60 -0.65
CA SER A 565 -5.57 21.54 0.74
C SER A 565 -6.90 20.79 0.87
N ASN A 566 -7.73 20.78 -0.18
CA ASN A 566 -9.03 20.12 -0.18
C ASN A 566 -8.98 18.65 -0.65
N GLY A 567 -7.81 18.17 -1.08
CA GLY A 567 -7.57 16.78 -1.52
C GLY A 567 -7.01 15.85 -0.43
N HIS A 568 -7.00 16.28 0.83
CA HIS A 568 -6.51 15.52 1.98
C HIS A 568 -7.64 14.96 2.84
#